data_AF-A0A1G1KPL8-F1
#
_entry.id   AF-A0A1G1KPL8-F1
#
_cell.length_a   1.000
_cell.length_b   1.000
_cell.length_c   1.000
_cell.angle_alpha   90.00
_cell.angle_beta   90.00
_cell.angle_gamma   90.00
#
_symmetry.space_group_name_H-M   'P 1'
#
loop_
_entity.id
_entity.type
_entity.pdbx_description
1 polymer ?
#
loop_
_entity_poly.entity_id
_entity_poly.type
_entity_poly.pdbx_seq_one_letter_code
_entity_poly.pdbx_strand_id
1 'polypeptide(L)'
;MKYYTMQNIITLLGVTKNTIINWEKSGKIPMPKRDDIFGHRYWTDADLEIMRELSKEIKGRVFETYRKQKILVYAPKEGRWKYQVIVHLPVPSGIIGKMRMSLDAFASKEKALNKAKECVDRMLKKYAGE
;
A
#
# COMPACT_ATOMS: atom_id res chain seq x y z
N MET A 1 12.82 22.28 -19.28
CA MET A 1 12.06 21.02 -19.37
C MET A 1 12.97 19.91 -18.84
N LYS A 2 12.59 19.27 -17.74
CA LYS A 2 13.39 18.19 -17.15
C LYS A 2 12.88 16.84 -17.64
N TYR A 3 13.81 15.91 -17.78
CA TYR A 3 13.53 14.53 -18.14
C TYR A 3 13.78 13.64 -16.95
N TYR A 4 12.80 12.78 -16.66
CA TYR A 4 12.86 11.83 -15.57
C TYR A 4 12.98 10.43 -16.13
N THR A 5 14.02 9.72 -15.70
CA THR A 5 14.16 8.29 -15.96
C THR A 5 13.22 7.51 -15.06
N MET A 6 13.01 6.23 -15.38
CA MET A 6 12.26 5.31 -14.54
C MET A 6 12.74 5.33 -13.08
N GLN A 7 14.06 5.37 -12.87
CA GLN A 7 14.64 5.41 -11.53
C GLN A 7 14.27 6.69 -10.79
N ASN A 8 14.29 7.84 -11.49
CA ASN A 8 13.90 9.11 -10.88
C ASN A 8 12.41 9.08 -10.48
N ILE A 9 11.53 8.56 -11.34
CA ILE A 9 10.10 8.44 -11.04
C ILE A 9 9.86 7.55 -9.81
N ILE A 10 10.53 6.39 -9.75
CA ILE A 10 10.46 5.46 -8.61
C ILE A 10 10.82 6.17 -7.30
N THR A 11 11.94 6.88 -7.30
CA THR A 11 12.43 7.60 -6.12
C THR A 11 11.50 8.75 -5.72
N LEU A 12 11.00 9.52 -6.69
CA LEU A 12 10.17 10.70 -6.43
C LEU A 12 8.74 10.36 -5.97
N LEU A 13 8.17 9.26 -6.48
CA LEU A 13 6.81 8.85 -6.15
C LEU A 13 6.74 7.82 -5.00
N GLY A 14 7.86 7.18 -4.69
CA GLY A 14 7.93 6.09 -3.72
C GLY A 14 7.13 4.86 -4.16
N VAL A 15 7.12 4.57 -5.46
CA VAL A 15 6.38 3.43 -6.05
C VAL A 15 7.33 2.46 -6.72
N THR A 16 6.94 1.19 -6.83
CA THR A 16 7.79 0.19 -7.48
C THR A 16 7.78 0.34 -9.00
N LYS A 17 8.84 -0.16 -9.65
CA LYS A 17 8.92 -0.27 -11.11
C LYS A 17 7.69 -0.98 -11.71
N ASN A 18 7.24 -2.06 -11.09
CA ASN A 18 6.07 -2.81 -11.56
C ASN A 18 4.78 -1.99 -11.48
N THR A 19 4.64 -1.14 -10.46
CA THR A 19 3.50 -0.22 -10.34
C THR A 19 3.42 0.71 -11.56
N ILE A 20 4.55 1.29 -11.96
CA ILE A 20 4.63 2.19 -13.12
C ILE A 20 4.29 1.42 -14.41
N ILE A 21 4.89 0.24 -14.62
CA ILE A 21 4.59 -0.61 -15.79
C ILE A 21 3.11 -0.99 -15.85
N ASN A 22 2.48 -1.29 -14.71
CA ASN A 22 1.06 -1.62 -14.67
C ASN A 22 0.19 -0.39 -14.99
N TRP A 23 0.59 0.80 -14.54
CA TRP A 23 -0.09 2.04 -14.92
C TRP A 23 0.04 2.33 -16.41
N GLU A 24 1.22 2.12 -17.02
CA GLU A 24 1.42 2.21 -18.47
C GLU A 24 0.49 1.24 -19.21
N LYS A 25 0.50 -0.04 -18.84
CA LYS A 25 -0.30 -1.11 -19.47
C LYS A 25 -1.80 -0.89 -19.34
N SER A 26 -2.24 -0.27 -18.25
CA SER A 26 -3.65 0.05 -18.01
C SER A 26 -4.08 1.39 -18.61
N GLY A 27 -3.18 2.12 -19.27
CA GLY A 27 -3.48 3.42 -19.87
C GLY A 27 -3.75 4.53 -18.85
N LYS A 28 -3.38 4.33 -17.58
CA LYS A 28 -3.58 5.33 -16.51
C LYS A 28 -2.58 6.48 -16.55
N ILE A 29 -1.43 6.24 -17.17
CA ILE A 29 -0.37 7.23 -17.37
C ILE A 29 0.04 7.20 -18.85
N PRO A 30 0.55 8.32 -19.39
CA PRO A 30 1.04 8.35 -20.76
C PRO A 30 2.20 7.38 -20.94
N MET A 31 2.27 6.78 -22.14
CA MET A 31 3.39 5.91 -22.52
C MET A 31 4.71 6.72 -22.46
N PRO A 32 5.79 6.13 -21.92
CA PRO A 32 7.08 6.80 -21.89
C PRO A 32 7.53 7.16 -23.30
N LYS A 33 8.05 8.38 -23.44
CA LYS A 33 8.80 8.75 -24.62
C LYS A 33 10.13 8.02 -24.61
N ARG A 34 10.69 7.78 -25.80
CA ARG A 34 12.01 7.17 -25.95
C ARG A 34 12.95 8.19 -26.54
N ASP A 35 14.16 8.24 -26.01
CA ASP A 35 15.23 9.04 -26.59
C ASP A 35 15.66 8.42 -27.93
N ASP A 36 15.81 9.23 -28.95
CA ASP A 36 16.20 8.80 -30.29
C ASP A 36 17.64 8.27 -30.31
N ILE A 37 18.47 8.71 -29.38
CA ILE A 37 19.91 8.36 -29.35
C ILE A 37 20.14 7.02 -28.63
N PHE A 38 19.55 6.84 -27.44
CA PHE A 38 19.80 5.67 -26.58
C PHE A 38 18.61 4.74 -26.41
N GLY A 39 17.43 5.10 -26.93
CA GLY A 39 16.19 4.33 -26.76
C GLY A 39 15.66 4.28 -25.33
N HIS A 40 16.21 5.10 -24.42
CA HIS A 40 15.84 5.11 -23.02
C HIS A 40 14.47 5.74 -22.79
N ARG A 41 13.71 5.17 -21.85
CA ARG A 41 12.41 5.69 -21.43
C ARG A 41 12.60 6.96 -20.61
N TYR A 42 11.91 8.02 -20.98
CA TYR A 42 11.85 9.25 -20.22
C TYR A 42 10.43 9.80 -20.12
N TRP A 43 10.20 10.55 -19.04
CA TRP A 43 8.99 11.30 -18.78
C TRP A 43 9.32 12.77 -18.56
N THR A 44 8.34 13.62 -18.86
CA THR A 44 8.44 15.07 -18.72
C THR A 44 7.91 15.52 -17.35
N ASP A 45 8.12 16.79 -17.01
CA ASP A 45 7.55 17.41 -15.81
C ASP A 45 6.01 17.25 -15.77
N ALA A 46 5.32 17.42 -16.91
CA ALA A 46 3.88 17.27 -17.02
C ALA A 46 3.42 15.82 -16.76
N ASP A 47 4.15 14.84 -17.28
CA ASP A 47 3.84 13.42 -17.04
C ASP A 47 4.02 13.07 -15.56
N LEU A 48 5.07 13.60 -14.92
CA LEU A 48 5.34 13.39 -13.49
C LEU A 48 4.19 13.97 -12.62
N GLU A 49 3.61 15.09 -13.00
CA GLU A 49 2.49 15.70 -12.29
C GLU A 49 1.25 14.81 -12.33
N ILE A 50 0.90 14.28 -13.50
CA ILE A 50 -0.18 13.29 -13.68
C ILE A 50 0.07 12.06 -12.80
N MET A 51 1.29 11.52 -12.82
CA MET A 51 1.64 10.36 -12.00
C MET A 51 1.58 10.65 -10.50
N ARG A 52 1.91 11.88 -10.08
CA ARG A 52 1.86 12.31 -8.68
C ARG A 52 0.40 12.38 -8.20
N GLU A 53 -0.49 12.93 -9.00
CA GLU A 53 -1.93 12.97 -8.69
C GLU A 53 -2.51 11.55 -8.60
N LEU A 54 -2.22 10.70 -9.60
CA LEU A 54 -2.64 9.31 -9.59
C LEU A 54 -2.11 8.56 -8.36
N SER A 55 -0.86 8.78 -7.98
CA SER A 55 -0.26 8.17 -6.79
C SER A 55 -0.98 8.62 -5.52
N LYS A 56 -1.30 9.91 -5.38
CA LYS A 56 -2.08 10.43 -4.24
C LYS A 56 -3.48 9.83 -4.21
N GLU A 57 -4.16 9.78 -5.34
CA GLU A 57 -5.51 9.23 -5.45
C GLU A 57 -5.54 7.74 -5.05
N ILE A 58 -4.60 6.94 -5.57
CA ILE A 58 -4.49 5.53 -5.23
C ILE A 58 -4.18 5.35 -3.74
N LYS A 59 -3.22 6.12 -3.19
CA LYS A 59 -2.92 6.09 -1.75
C LYS A 59 -4.15 6.45 -0.91
N GLY A 60 -4.91 7.46 -1.32
CA GLY A 60 -6.16 7.86 -0.67
C GLY A 60 -7.26 6.80 -0.72
N ARG A 61 -7.49 6.19 -1.89
CA ARG A 61 -8.46 5.08 -2.05
C ARG A 61 -8.07 3.87 -1.21
N VAL A 62 -6.77 3.54 -1.19
CA VAL A 62 -6.21 2.47 -0.37
C VAL A 62 -6.42 2.78 1.12
N PHE A 63 -6.19 4.02 1.55
CA PHE A 63 -6.47 4.48 2.91
C PHE A 63 -7.94 4.38 3.31
N GLU A 64 -8.87 4.79 2.44
CA GLU A 64 -10.31 4.67 2.69
C GLU A 64 -10.76 3.19 2.75
N THR A 65 -10.17 2.34 1.91
CA THR A 65 -10.39 0.89 1.97
C THR A 65 -9.82 0.28 3.26
N TYR A 66 -8.67 0.79 3.74
CA TYR A 66 -8.09 0.42 5.02
C TYR A 66 -8.97 0.82 6.21
N ARG A 67 -9.58 2.02 6.17
CA ARG A 67 -10.47 2.50 7.23
C ARG A 67 -11.72 1.64 7.40
N LYS A 68 -12.19 1.01 6.31
CA LYS A 68 -13.36 0.11 6.29
C LYS A 68 -13.05 -1.33 6.71
N GLN A 69 -11.84 -1.62 7.20
CA GLN A 69 -11.44 -3.00 7.53
C GLN A 69 -12.30 -3.65 8.61
N LYS A 70 -12.66 -4.91 8.33
CA LYS A 70 -13.26 -5.82 9.30
C LYS A 70 -12.15 -6.55 10.06
N ILE A 71 -11.94 -6.20 11.32
CA ILE A 71 -11.03 -6.92 12.21
C ILE A 71 -11.78 -8.13 12.77
N LEU A 72 -11.34 -9.33 12.42
CA LEU A 72 -11.89 -10.57 12.96
C LEU A 72 -11.00 -11.05 14.11
N VAL A 73 -11.57 -11.05 15.31
CA VAL A 73 -10.95 -11.59 16.51
C VAL A 73 -11.64 -12.90 16.85
N TYR A 74 -10.89 -14.00 16.88
CA TYR A 74 -11.41 -15.28 17.34
C TYR A 74 -10.62 -15.81 18.54
N ALA A 75 -11.35 -16.43 19.45
CA ALA A 75 -10.77 -17.28 20.48
C ALA A 75 -10.63 -18.69 19.90
N PRO A 76 -9.47 -19.35 20.01
CA PRO A 76 -9.31 -20.72 19.56
C PRO A 76 -10.18 -21.64 20.41
N LYS A 77 -10.79 -22.64 19.77
CA LYS A 77 -11.39 -23.76 20.49
C LYS A 77 -10.25 -24.60 21.06
N GLU A 78 -10.29 -24.77 22.38
CA GLU A 78 -9.51 -25.69 23.21
C GLU A 78 -8.09 -25.24 23.63
N GLY A 79 -7.93 -25.11 24.96
CA GLY A 79 -6.68 -25.33 25.69
C GLY A 79 -5.59 -24.25 25.64
N ARG A 80 -5.67 -23.23 24.79
CA ARG A 80 -4.69 -22.13 24.75
C ARG A 80 -5.39 -20.78 24.73
N TRP A 81 -5.16 -19.94 25.75
CA TRP A 81 -5.62 -18.54 25.86
C TRP A 81 -4.95 -17.60 24.85
N LYS A 82 -4.96 -17.95 23.57
CA LYS A 82 -4.28 -17.20 22.51
C LYS A 82 -5.33 -16.60 21.59
N TYR A 83 -5.69 -15.34 21.77
CA TYR A 83 -6.56 -14.69 20.78
C TYR A 83 -5.79 -14.58 19.47
N GLN A 84 -6.45 -14.99 18.38
CA GLN A 84 -5.91 -14.74 17.07
C GLN A 84 -6.70 -13.62 16.42
N VAL A 85 -5.96 -12.59 16.04
CA VAL A 85 -6.49 -11.49 15.25
C VAL A 85 -6.08 -11.74 13.81
N ILE A 86 -7.08 -11.78 12.92
CA ILE A 86 -6.85 -11.70 11.49
C ILE A 86 -7.26 -10.30 11.05
N VAL A 87 -6.27 -9.54 10.60
CA VAL A 87 -6.51 -8.30 9.88
C VAL A 87 -6.37 -8.61 8.41
N HIS A 88 -7.44 -8.32 7.65
CA HIS A 88 -7.42 -8.36 6.20
C HIS A 88 -6.95 -7.00 5.68
N LEU A 89 -5.66 -6.92 5.33
CA LEU A 89 -5.08 -5.70 4.76
C LEU A 89 -5.12 -5.78 3.23
N PRO A 90 -5.86 -4.92 2.51
CA PRO A 90 -5.70 -4.78 1.06
C PRO A 90 -4.34 -4.15 0.75
N VAL A 91 -3.34 -4.91 0.31
CA VAL A 91 -2.07 -4.30 -0.14
C VAL A 91 -2.23 -3.66 -1.53
N PRO A 92 -1.38 -2.69 -1.92
CA PRO A 92 -1.47 -2.00 -3.22
C PRO A 92 -1.47 -2.93 -4.45
N SER A 93 -1.03 -4.18 -4.30
CA SER A 93 -1.07 -5.23 -5.33
C SER A 93 -2.41 -5.97 -5.42
N GLY A 94 -3.42 -5.63 -4.62
CA GLY A 94 -4.73 -6.30 -4.60
C GLY A 94 -4.77 -7.60 -3.76
N ILE A 95 -3.66 -7.98 -3.14
CA ILE A 95 -3.60 -9.15 -2.25
C ILE A 95 -4.18 -8.77 -0.88
N ILE A 96 -5.04 -9.63 -0.32
CA ILE A 96 -5.45 -9.50 1.08
C ILE A 96 -4.34 -10.14 1.93
N GLY A 97 -3.47 -9.31 2.50
CA GLY A 97 -2.51 -9.76 3.50
C GLY A 97 -3.27 -10.25 4.73
N LYS A 98 -3.09 -11.53 5.10
CA LYS A 98 -3.60 -12.09 6.35
C LYS A 98 -2.52 -11.92 7.40
N MET A 99 -2.63 -10.91 8.26
CA MET A 99 -1.75 -10.81 9.41
C MET A 99 -2.30 -11.67 10.53
N ARG A 100 -1.54 -12.68 10.96
CA ARG A 100 -1.85 -13.56 12.09
C ARG A 100 -1.07 -13.07 13.30
N MET A 101 -1.74 -12.38 14.21
CA MET A 101 -1.14 -12.04 15.49
C MET A 101 -1.55 -13.10 16.52
N SER A 102 -0.56 -13.81 17.08
CA SER A 102 -0.75 -14.58 18.32
C SER A 102 -0.68 -13.58 19.45
N LEU A 103 -1.82 -13.14 19.93
CA LEU A 103 -1.88 -12.30 21.11
C LEU A 103 -1.91 -13.22 22.33
N ASP A 104 -0.72 -13.66 22.74
CA ASP A 104 -0.53 -14.26 24.05
C ASP A 104 -0.83 -13.14 25.08
N ALA A 105 -1.76 -13.37 26.01
CA ALA A 105 -2.06 -12.50 27.15
C ALA A 105 -2.93 -11.25 26.93
N PHE A 106 -4.15 -11.40 26.38
CA PHE A 106 -5.18 -10.37 26.58
C PHE A 106 -6.30 -10.91 27.46
N ALA A 107 -6.54 -10.23 28.58
CA ALA A 107 -7.57 -10.54 29.55
C ALA A 107 -9.00 -10.44 28.98
N SER A 108 -9.20 -9.72 27.86
CA SER A 108 -10.50 -9.59 27.20
C SER A 108 -10.39 -9.39 25.69
N LYS A 109 -11.43 -9.80 24.96
CA LYS A 109 -11.61 -9.62 23.51
C LYS A 109 -11.46 -8.16 23.08
N GLU A 110 -11.93 -7.23 23.91
CA GLU A 110 -11.90 -5.79 23.63
C GLU A 110 -10.48 -5.23 23.65
N LYS A 111 -9.65 -5.63 24.63
CA LYS A 111 -8.23 -5.23 24.66
C LYS A 111 -7.45 -5.78 23.46
N ALA A 112 -7.74 -7.01 23.04
CA ALA A 112 -7.15 -7.59 21.83
C ALA A 112 -7.56 -6.82 20.56
N LEU A 113 -8.81 -6.38 20.47
CA LEU A 113 -9.31 -5.57 19.36
C LEU A 113 -8.65 -4.17 19.32
N ASN A 114 -8.52 -3.51 20.47
CA ASN A 114 -7.88 -2.20 20.55
C ASN A 114 -6.39 -2.28 20.19
N LYS A 115 -5.68 -3.31 20.66
CA LYS A 115 -4.28 -3.54 20.27
C LYS A 115 -4.12 -3.81 18.78
N ALA A 116 -5.05 -4.56 18.19
CA ALA A 116 -5.08 -4.77 16.75
C ALA A 116 -5.26 -3.46 15.97
N LYS A 117 -6.20 -2.61 16.39
CA LYS A 117 -6.40 -1.28 15.80
C LYS A 117 -5.13 -0.42 15.87
N GLU A 118 -4.49 -0.34 17.03
CA GLU A 118 -3.22 0.39 17.19
C GLU A 118 -2.10 -0.12 16.27
N CYS A 119 -2.00 -1.44 16.06
CA CYS A 119 -1.02 -2.03 15.15
C CYS A 119 -1.32 -1.66 13.69
N VAL A 120 -2.60 -1.70 13.29
CA VAL A 120 -3.03 -1.27 11.96
C VAL A 120 -2.73 0.21 11.77
N ASP A 121 -3.10 1.07 12.71
CA ASP A 121 -2.86 2.51 12.65
C ASP A 121 -1.37 2.85 12.52
N ARG A 122 -0.50 2.19 13.29
CA ARG A 122 0.96 2.36 13.16
C ARG A 122 1.47 1.95 11.78
N MET A 123 0.95 0.86 11.21
CA MET A 123 1.32 0.46 9.85
C MET A 123 0.83 1.48 8.82
N LEU A 124 -0.40 1.98 8.97
CA LEU A 124 -0.95 2.99 8.07
C LEU A 124 -0.12 4.27 8.07
N LYS A 125 0.31 4.76 9.24
CA LYS A 125 1.22 5.91 9.35
C LYS A 125 2.54 5.68 8.61
N LYS A 126 3.17 4.53 8.83
CA LYS A 126 4.40 4.15 8.11
C LYS A 126 4.22 4.10 6.59
N TYR A 127 3.05 3.68 6.10
CA TYR A 127 2.73 3.69 4.67
C TYR A 127 2.39 5.07 4.12
N ALA A 128 1.80 5.95 4.94
CA ALA A 128 1.55 7.34 4.59
C ALA A 128 2.83 8.18 4.51
N GLY A 129 3.94 7.69 5.07
CA GLY A 129 5.22 8.40 5.13
C GLY A 129 5.31 9.38 6.31
N GLU A 130 4.50 9.15 7.35
CA GLU A 130 4.53 9.85 8.64
C GLU A 130 5.44 9.15 9.66
#